data_AF-A0A410MFA4-F1
#
_entry.id   AF-A0A410MFA4-F1
#
_cell.length_a   1.000
_cell.length_b   1.000
_cell.length_c   1.000
_cell.angle_alpha   90.00
_cell.angle_beta   90.00
_cell.angle_gamma   90.00
#
_symmetry.space_group_name_H-M   'P 1'
#
loop_
_entity.id
_entity.type
_entity.pdbx_description
1 polymer ?
#
loop_
_entity_poly.entity_id
_entity_poly.type
_entity_poly.pdbx_seq_one_letter_code
_entity_poly.pdbx_strand_id
1 'polypeptide(L)' 'MLIPIILVVITVLSVVLALKKKRPIFFALPIIALFAVTLTKIIMVPMPFWETVQFIFDLRG' A
#
# COMPACT_ATOMS: atom_id res chain seq x y z
N MET A 1 -13.64 7.61 -1.15
CA MET A 1 -13.47 7.54 -2.62
C MET A 1 -12.20 8.24 -3.14
N LEU A 2 -11.50 9.04 -2.32
CA LEU A 2 -10.37 9.86 -2.78
C LEU A 2 -9.03 9.09 -2.92
N ILE A 3 -8.78 8.12 -2.03
CA ILE A 3 -7.58 7.26 -2.05
C ILE A 3 -7.36 6.52 -3.38
N PRO A 4 -8.35 5.79 -3.95
CA PRO A 4 -8.15 5.11 -5.23
C PRO A 4 -7.87 6.07 -6.38
N ILE A 5 -8.46 7.28 -6.37
CA ILE A 5 -8.18 8.32 -7.37
C ILE A 5 -6.71 8.76 -7.31
N ILE A 6 -6.18 8.99 -6.10
CA ILE A 6 -4.77 9.33 -5.90
C ILE A 6 -3.86 8.19 -6.40
N LEU A 7 -4.19 6.94 -6.09
CA LEU A 7 -3.41 5.78 -6.55
C LEU A 7 -3.39 5.64 -8.07
N VAL A 8 -4.51 5.91 -8.76
CA VAL A 8 -4.56 5.95 -10.23
C VAL A 8 -3.64 7.04 -10.77
N VAL A 9 -3.69 8.26 -10.23
CA VAL A 9 -2.82 9.36 -10.66
C VAL A 9 -1.34 9.01 -10.46
N ILE A 10 -0.98 8.46 -9.29
CA ILE A 10 0.39 8.01 -9.00
C ILE A 10 0.84 6.94 -10.00
N THR A 11 -0.05 6.00 -10.34
CA THR A 11 0.25 4.92 -11.28
C THR A 11 0.48 5.45 -12.69
N VAL A 12 -0.39 6.33 -13.18
CA VAL A 12 -0.24 6.96 -14.51
C VAL A 12 1.06 7.75 -14.57
N LEU A 13 1.36 8.58 -13.56
CA LEU A 13 2.60 9.35 -13.50
C LEU A 13 3.84 8.44 -13.43
N SER A 14 3.78 7.37 -12.65
CA SER A 14 4.85 6.37 -12.55
C SER A 14 5.16 5.73 -13.90
N VAL A 15 4.14 5.29 -14.64
CA VAL A 15 4.30 4.69 -15.97
C VAL A 15 4.89 5.70 -16.95
N VAL A 16 4.34 6.92 -17.00
CA VAL A 16 4.84 7.99 -17.89
C VAL A 16 6.31 8.31 -17.59
N LEU A 17 6.69 8.41 -16.31
CA LEU A 17 8.07 8.67 -15.90
C LEU A 17 9.01 7.48 -16.19
N ALA A 18 8.53 6.25 -15.96
CA ALA A 18 9.28 5.03 -16.26
C ALA A 18 9.65 4.96 -17.75
N LEU A 19 8.67 5.22 -18.62
CA LEU A 19 8.84 5.21 -20.07
C LEU A 19 9.68 6.40 -20.56
N LYS A 20 9.36 7.62 -20.13
CA LYS A 20 10.05 8.84 -20.56
C LYS A 20 11.52 8.86 -20.13
N LYS A 21 11.81 8.40 -18.91
CA LYS A 21 13.17 8.41 -18.36
C LYS A 21 13.92 7.09 -18.61
N LYS A 22 13.28 6.10 -19.24
CA LYS A 22 13.80 4.73 -19.45
C LYS A 22 14.36 4.09 -18.17
N ARG A 23 13.80 4.43 -17.01
CA ARG A 23 14.22 3.90 -15.72
C ARG A 23 13.09 3.06 -15.14
N PRO A 24 13.17 1.72 -15.21
CA PRO A 24 12.09 0.85 -14.74
C PRO A 24 11.84 0.97 -13.23
N ILE A 25 12.80 1.53 -12.47
CA ILE A 25 12.67 1.83 -11.04
C ILE A 25 11.40 2.65 -10.71
N PHE A 26 10.90 3.46 -11.65
CA PHE A 26 9.70 4.25 -11.42
C PHE A 26 8.44 3.39 -11.26
N PHE A 27 8.41 2.15 -11.77
CA PHE A 27 7.32 1.20 -11.51
C PHE A 27 7.24 0.74 -10.04
N ALA A 28 8.28 0.96 -9.24
CA ALA A 28 8.23 0.70 -7.80
C ALA A 28 7.35 1.74 -7.06
N LEU A 29 7.14 2.94 -7.61
CA LEU A 29 6.31 3.98 -7.00
C LEU A 29 4.88 3.51 -6.66
N PRO A 30 4.11 2.89 -7.58
CA PRO A 30 2.77 2.39 -7.25
C PRO A 30 2.80 1.28 -6.21
N ILE A 31 3.83 0.42 -6.21
CA ILE A 31 4.02 -0.63 -5.19
C ILE A 31 4.23 0.02 -3.81
N ILE A 32 5.13 0.99 -3.71
CA ILE A 32 5.43 1.71 -2.47
C ILE A 32 4.20 2.48 -1.98
N ALA A 33 3.46 3.13 -2.88
CA ALA A 33 2.24 3.85 -2.54
C ALA A 33 1.16 2.91 -1.98
N LEU A 34 0.96 1.75 -2.60
CA LEU A 34 0.06 0.71 -2.08
C LEU A 34 0.52 0.24 -0.70
N PHE A 35 1.80 -0.04 -0.53
CA PHE A 35 2.37 -0.49 0.73
C PHE A 35 2.22 0.56 1.85
N ALA A 36 2.42 1.84 1.55
CA ALA A 36 2.24 2.92 2.51
C ALA A 36 0.77 3.03 2.96
N VAL A 37 -0.17 2.89 2.03
CA VAL A 37 -1.61 2.92 2.34
C VAL A 37 -2.00 1.71 3.20
N THR A 38 -1.55 0.50 2.85
CA THR A 38 -1.85 -0.69 3.64
C THR A 38 -1.22 -0.65 5.02
N LEU A 39 0.04 -0.21 5.13
CA LEU A 39 0.73 -0.06 6.41
C LEU A 39 0.02 0.96 7.31
N THR A 40 -0.38 2.10 6.74
CA THR A 40 -1.15 3.12 7.46
C THR A 40 -2.46 2.53 8.00
N LYS A 41 -3.16 1.73 7.18
CA LYS A 41 -4.39 1.07 7.61
C LYS A 41 -4.15 0.08 8.75
N ILE A 42 -3.08 -0.70 8.69
CA ILE A 42 -2.71 -1.65 9.75
C ILE A 42 -2.44 -0.91 11.06
N ILE A 43 -1.69 0.20 11.02
CA ILE A 43 -1.36 1.00 12.21
C ILE A 43 -2.61 1.68 12.79
N MET A 44 -3.60 2.04 11.95
CA MET A 44 -4.84 2.69 12.38
C MET A 44 -5.90 1.72 12.94
N VAL A 45 -5.68 0.40 12.89
CA VAL A 45 -6.62 -0.55 13.53
C VAL A 45 -6.49 -0.42 15.04
N PRO A 46 -7.59 -0.12 15.77
CA PRO A 46 -7.54 0.11 17.22
C PRO A 46 -7.24 -1.15 18.04
N MET A 47 -7.43 -2.35 17.45
CA MET A 47 -6.99 -3.60 18.06
C MET A 47 -5.48 -3.81 17.78
N PRO A 48 -4.69 -4.26 18.76
CA PRO A 48 -3.32 -4.70 18.50
C PRO A 48 -3.31 -5.70 17.35
N PHE A 49 -2.44 -5.50 16.37
CA PHE A 49 -2.27 -6.42 15.24
C PHE A 49 -2.18 -7.89 15.71
N TRP A 50 -1.54 -8.09 16.87
CA TRP A 50 -1.41 -9.39 17.51
C TRP A 50 -2.74 -10.02 17.96
N GLU A 51 -3.66 -9.24 18.51
CA GLU A 51 -5.01 -9.73 18.87
C GLU A 51 -5.80 -10.14 17.64
N THR A 52 -5.63 -9.43 16.52
CA THR A 52 -6.29 -9.78 15.26
C THR A 52 -5.73 -11.08 14.67
N VAL A 53 -4.42 -11.27 14.72
CA VAL A 53 -3.76 -12.53 14.32
C VAL A 53 -4.22 -13.67 15.24
N GLN A 54 -4.23 -13.46 16.56
CA GLN A 54 -4.70 -14.45 17.52
C GLN A 54 -6.17 -14.85 17.28
N PHE A 55 -7.04 -13.88 16.99
CA PHE A 55 -8.43 -14.13 16.66
C PHE A 55 -8.61 -14.92 15.34
N ILE A 56 -7.89 -14.54 14.28
CA ILE A 56 -8.00 -15.21 12.96
C ILE A 56 -7.49 -16.66 13.03
N PHE A 57 -6.40 -16.88 13.76
CA PHE A 57 -5.75 -18.19 13.83
C PHE A 57 -6.17 -19.02 15.05
N ASP A 58 -7.16 -18.56 15.84
CA ASP A 58 -7.57 -19.14 17.13
C ASP A 58 -6.36 -19.49 18.02
N LEU A 59 -5.33 -18.64 17.98
CA LEU A 59 -4.14 -18.79 18.81
C LEU A 59 -4.48 -18.29 20.20
N ARG A 60 -5.10 -19.17 21.00
CA ARG A 60 -5.25 -18.96 22.43
C ARG A 60 -3.86 -18.99 23.08
N GLY A 61 -3.44 -17.84 23.60
CA GLY A 61 -2.32 -17.77 24.55
C GLY A 61 -2.69 -18.43 25.86
#